data_AF-A0A920G161-F1
#
_entry.id   AF-A0A920G161-F1
#
_cell.length_a   1.000
_cell.length_b   1.000
_cell.length_c   1.000
_cell.angle_alpha   90.00
_cell.angle_beta   90.00
_cell.angle_gamma   90.00
#
_symmetry.space_group_name_H-M   'P 1'
#
loop_
_entity.id
_entity.type
_entity.pdbx_description
1 polymer ?
#
loop_
_entity_poly.entity_id
_entity_poly.type
_entity_poly.pdbx_seq_one_letter_code
_entity_poly.pdbx_strand_id
1 'polypeptide(L)'
;MHEIIGPLTEMNMRDLLAFTRMTGDLVKAMRACRQPVISAVEGICAGAGAIIAMASDLRYASESAKVAFLFNRVGLAGCDMGACPYCLASSVRAASELLYFGRS
;
A
#
# COMPACT_ATOMS: atom_id res chain seq x y z
N MET A 1 9.08 -6.38 11.90
CA MET A 1 8.21 -7.14 10.96
C MET A 1 7.14 -7.95 11.70
N HIS A 2 7.51 -8.67 12.78
CA HIS A 2 6.60 -9.56 13.51
C HIS A 2 5.47 -8.86 14.29
N GLU A 3 5.63 -7.61 14.72
CA GLU A 3 4.63 -6.93 15.56
C GLU A 3 3.35 -6.49 14.83
N ILE A 4 3.38 -6.34 13.50
CA ILE A 4 2.19 -5.99 12.70
C ILE A 4 1.70 -7.20 11.91
N ILE A 5 2.61 -7.91 11.23
CA ILE A 5 2.25 -9.04 10.36
C ILE A 5 1.83 -10.28 11.15
N GLY A 6 2.49 -10.57 12.27
CA GLY A 6 2.17 -11.73 13.10
C GLY A 6 0.72 -11.70 13.62
N PRO A 7 0.31 -10.62 14.30
CA PRO A 7 -1.07 -10.49 14.77
C PRO A 7 -2.11 -10.53 13.66
N LEU A 8 -1.82 -9.95 12.49
CA LEU A 8 -2.75 -9.99 11.34
C LEU A 8 -3.07 -11.42 10.89
N THR A 9 -2.11 -12.36 10.97
CA THR A 9 -2.36 -13.75 10.57
C THR A 9 -3.23 -14.53 11.55
N GLU A 10 -3.39 -14.04 12.78
CA GLU A 10 -4.18 -14.67 13.84
C GLU A 10 -5.55 -13.99 14.04
N MET A 11 -5.79 -12.86 13.36
CA MET A 11 -7.04 -12.11 13.44
C MET A 11 -8.21 -12.86 12.79
N ASN A 12 -9.39 -12.73 13.39
CA ASN A 12 -10.62 -13.19 12.75
C ASN A 12 -11.05 -12.24 11.61
N MET A 13 -11.97 -12.69 10.77
CA MET A 13 -12.44 -11.92 9.61
C MET A 13 -13.00 -10.53 9.94
N ARG A 14 -13.58 -10.31 11.13
CA ARG A 14 -14.11 -9.00 11.52
C ARG A 14 -12.98 -8.03 11.85
N ASP A 15 -11.96 -8.53 12.55
CA ASP A 15 -10.79 -7.74 12.94
C ASP A 15 -9.95 -7.38 11.70
N LEU A 16 -9.79 -8.33 10.77
CA LEU A 16 -9.17 -8.06 9.46
C LEU A 16 -9.93 -6.99 8.68
N LEU A 17 -11.26 -7.07 8.63
CA LEU A 17 -12.08 -6.06 7.96
C LEU A 17 -11.97 -4.68 8.65
N ALA A 18 -11.92 -4.65 9.98
CA ALA A 18 -11.72 -3.42 10.74
C ALA A 18 -10.35 -2.79 10.43
N PHE A 19 -9.31 -3.61 10.34
CA PHE A 19 -7.97 -3.19 9.93
C PHE A 19 -7.98 -2.59 8.52
N THR A 20 -8.51 -3.31 7.52
CA THR A 20 -8.63 -2.81 6.13
C THR A 20 -9.44 -1.50 6.04
N ARG A 21 -10.48 -1.33 6.86
CA ARG A 21 -11.24 -0.07 6.90
C ARG A 21 -10.43 1.08 7.49
N MET A 22 -9.79 0.86 8.63
CA MET A 22 -8.94 1.84 9.30
C MET A 22 -7.81 2.31 8.37
N THR A 23 -7.13 1.37 7.70
CA THR A 23 -6.04 1.70 6.78
C THR A 23 -6.56 2.39 5.50
N GLY A 24 -7.76 2.06 5.03
CA GLY A 24 -8.44 2.79 3.95
C GLY A 24 -8.84 4.22 4.34
N ASP A 25 -9.22 4.46 5.60
CA ASP A 25 -9.58 5.80 6.08
C ASP A 25 -8.37 6.75 6.11
N LEU A 26 -7.15 6.23 6.32
CA LEU A 26 -5.92 7.00 6.13
C LEU A 26 -5.83 7.57 4.71
N VAL A 27 -6.04 6.73 3.69
CA VAL A 27 -5.95 7.17 2.28
C VAL A 27 -7.06 8.18 1.96
N LYS A 28 -8.27 8.00 2.50
CA LYS A 28 -9.33 9.01 2.37
C LYS A 28 -8.95 10.34 3.00
N ALA A 29 -8.35 10.31 4.19
CA ALA A 29 -7.90 11.52 4.88
C ALA A 29 -6.80 12.24 4.10
N MET A 30 -5.84 11.50 3.53
CA MET A 30 -4.82 12.07 2.64
C MET A 30 -5.46 12.76 1.43
N ARG A 31 -6.45 12.11 0.79
CA ARG A 31 -7.15 12.69 -0.37
C ARG A 31 -8.06 13.87 -0.03
N ALA A 32 -8.61 13.91 1.18
CA ALA A 32 -9.40 15.03 1.67
C ALA A 32 -8.53 16.20 2.16
N CYS A 33 -7.22 15.98 2.34
CA CYS A 33 -6.29 17.03 2.74
C CYS A 33 -6.23 18.11 1.67
N ARG A 34 -6.46 19.36 2.08
CA ARG A 34 -6.36 20.52 1.17
C ARG A 34 -4.91 20.89 0.86
N GLN A 35 -3.99 20.50 1.73
CA GLN A 35 -2.56 20.74 1.54
C GLN A 35 -1.96 19.58 0.73
N PRO A 36 -1.06 19.88 -0.21
CA PRO A 36 -0.42 18.84 -1.00
C PRO A 36 0.40 17.91 -0.10
N VAL A 37 0.23 16.60 -0.28
CA VAL A 37 0.98 15.58 0.44
C VAL A 37 2.14 15.10 -0.44
N ILE A 38 3.36 15.26 0.06
CA ILE A 38 4.59 14.90 -0.64
C ILE A 38 5.24 13.71 0.06
N SER A 39 5.54 12.67 -0.71
CA SER A 39 6.32 11.52 -0.22
C SER A 39 7.75 11.61 -0.71
N ALA A 40 8.71 11.61 0.23
CA ALA A 40 10.13 11.44 -0.05
C ALA A 40 10.53 10.00 0.32
N VAL A 41 10.94 9.21 -0.66
CA VAL A 41 11.24 7.79 -0.54
C VAL A 41 12.73 7.57 -0.71
N GLU A 42 13.38 7.22 0.39
CA GLU A 42 14.77 6.78 0.41
C GLU A 42 14.82 5.27 0.67
N GLY A 43 15.36 4.50 -0.27
CA GLY A 43 15.48 3.04 -0.14
C GLY A 43 14.16 2.29 -0.35
N ILE A 44 13.86 1.31 0.52
CA ILE A 44 12.78 0.35 0.28
C ILE A 44 11.45 0.86 0.84
N CYS A 45 10.46 1.03 -0.04
CA CYS A 45 9.08 1.38 0.28
C CYS A 45 8.17 0.18 0.02
N ALA A 46 7.70 -0.49 1.07
CA ALA A 46 6.94 -1.73 0.91
C ALA A 46 5.62 -1.77 1.69
N GLY A 47 4.66 -2.54 1.18
CA GLY A 47 3.36 -2.76 1.83
C GLY A 47 2.58 -1.46 2.00
N ALA A 48 2.11 -1.16 3.22
CA ALA A 48 1.34 0.05 3.52
C ALA A 48 2.12 1.34 3.15
N GLY A 49 3.45 1.35 3.33
CA GLY A 49 4.29 2.47 2.94
C GLY A 49 4.24 2.74 1.43
N ALA A 50 4.22 1.68 0.62
CA ALA A 50 4.07 1.79 -0.83
C ALA A 50 2.73 2.44 -1.20
N ILE A 51 1.65 2.07 -0.51
CA ILE A 51 0.33 2.67 -0.75
C ILE A 51 0.30 4.14 -0.33
N ILE A 52 0.87 4.50 0.81
CA ILE A 52 0.91 5.90 1.27
C ILE A 52 1.72 6.75 0.29
N ALA A 53 2.89 6.26 -0.14
CA ALA A 53 3.66 6.90 -1.20
C ALA A 53 2.83 7.03 -2.48
N MET A 54 2.03 6.00 -2.80
CA MET A 54 1.15 6.02 -3.97
C MET A 54 -0.06 6.95 -3.85
N ALA A 55 -0.57 7.16 -2.64
CA ALA A 55 -1.70 8.04 -2.38
C ALA A 55 -1.31 9.53 -2.34
N SER A 56 -0.01 9.82 -2.21
CA SER A 56 0.53 11.17 -2.19
C SER A 56 0.45 11.86 -3.56
N ASP A 57 0.34 13.18 -3.55
CA ASP A 57 0.21 14.00 -4.76
C ASP A 57 1.54 14.07 -5.53
N LEU A 58 2.65 14.18 -4.81
CA LEU A 58 4.00 14.19 -5.38
C LEU A 58 4.89 13.16 -4.69
N ARG A 59 5.81 12.58 -5.47
CA ARG A 59 6.73 11.55 -5.00
C ARG A 59 8.15 11.88 -5.47
N TYR A 60 9.06 12.01 -4.52
CA TYR A 60 10.50 12.09 -4.75
C TYR A 60 11.11 10.79 -4.28
N ALA A 61 11.85 10.11 -5.15
CA ALA A 61 12.49 8.85 -4.82
C ALA A 61 13.98 8.93 -5.19
N SER A 62 14.85 8.38 -4.34
CA SER A 62 16.26 8.22 -4.70
C SER A 62 16.42 7.19 -5.81
N GLU A 63 17.53 7.24 -6.55
CA GLU A 63 17.81 6.27 -7.62
C GLU A 63 17.87 4.82 -7.11
N SER A 64 18.20 4.65 -5.82
CA SER A 64 18.25 3.36 -5.15
C SER A 64 16.89 2.88 -4.61
N ALA A 65 15.85 3.71 -4.73
CA ALA A 65 14.55 3.43 -4.15
C ALA A 65 13.86 2.25 -4.84
N LYS A 66 13.26 1.37 -4.03
CA LYS A 66 12.52 0.19 -4.51
C LYS A 66 11.14 0.15 -3.88
N VAL A 67 10.12 -0.05 -4.71
CA VAL A 67 8.73 -0.17 -4.26
C VAL A 67 8.26 -1.61 -4.38
N ALA A 68 7.66 -2.18 -3.32
CA ALA A 68 7.20 -3.57 -3.32
C ALA A 68 5.85 -3.77 -2.59
N PHE A 69 4.97 -4.59 -3.16
CA PHE A 69 3.69 -4.94 -2.55
C PHE A 69 3.78 -6.33 -1.93
N LEU A 70 3.92 -6.38 -0.60
CA LEU A 70 4.12 -7.65 0.15
C LEU A 70 2.83 -8.19 0.77
N PHE A 71 1.67 -7.58 0.49
CA PHE A 71 0.39 -7.93 1.11
C PHE A 71 -0.02 -9.39 0.85
N ASN A 72 0.30 -9.92 -0.33
CA ASN A 72 -0.01 -11.29 -0.70
C ASN A 72 0.71 -12.35 0.17
N ARG A 73 1.86 -12.02 0.77
CA ARG A 73 2.61 -12.94 1.63
C ARG A 73 1.98 -13.12 3.01
N VAL A 74 1.04 -12.26 3.37
CA VAL A 74 0.43 -12.22 4.72
C VAL A 74 -1.07 -12.52 4.69
N GLY A 75 -1.58 -13.05 3.58
CA GLY A 75 -3.00 -13.37 3.41
C GLY A 75 -3.89 -12.15 3.16
N LEU A 76 -3.32 -10.96 2.96
CA LEU A 76 -4.06 -9.75 2.60
C LEU A 76 -4.10 -9.59 1.08
N ALA A 77 -5.24 -9.13 0.57
CA ALA A 77 -5.35 -8.77 -0.84
C ALA A 77 -4.51 -7.52 -1.13
N GLY A 78 -3.76 -7.50 -2.24
CA GLY A 78 -2.98 -6.34 -2.67
C GLY A 78 -3.80 -5.06 -2.89
N CYS A 79 -5.13 -5.16 -2.88
CA CYS A 79 -6.08 -4.05 -3.00
C CYS A 79 -6.36 -3.33 -1.68
N ASP A 80 -5.79 -3.79 -0.56
CA ASP A 80 -5.96 -3.15 0.75
C ASP A 80 -5.52 -1.67 0.69
N MET A 81 -6.13 -0.82 1.51
CA MET A 81 -5.97 0.64 1.48
C MET A 81 -6.38 1.31 0.16
N GLY A 82 -7.13 0.62 -0.70
CA GLY A 82 -7.58 1.16 -1.97
C GLY A 82 -6.45 1.30 -2.99
N ALA A 83 -5.52 0.36 -3.06
CA ALA A 83 -4.37 0.36 -3.98
C ALA A 83 -4.73 0.47 -5.47
N CYS A 84 -5.85 -0.13 -5.86
CA CYS A 84 -6.19 -0.43 -7.26
C CYS A 84 -6.24 0.80 -8.20
N PRO A 85 -6.83 1.95 -7.82
CA PRO A 85 -6.82 3.16 -8.64
C PRO A 85 -5.43 3.78 -8.81
N TYR A 86 -4.51 3.54 -7.86
CA TYR A 86 -3.19 4.18 -7.84
C TYR A 86 -2.14 3.38 -8.60
N CYS A 87 -2.40 2.09 -8.85
CA CYS A 87 -1.58 1.27 -9.74
C CYS A 87 -1.83 1.57 -11.24
N LEU A 88 -2.83 2.39 -11.58
CA LEU A 88 -3.24 2.67 -12.97
C LEU A 88 -2.23 3.49 -13.79
N ALA A 89 -1.20 4.05 -13.16
CA ALA A 89 -0.06 4.63 -13.88
C ALA A 89 0.80 3.57 -14.59
N SER A 90 0.66 2.30 -14.20
CA SER A 90 1.23 1.15 -14.90
C SER A 90 0.16 0.48 -15.77
N SER A 91 0.55 -0.29 -16.79
CA SER A 91 -0.42 -1.06 -17.58
C SER A 91 -1.27 -1.93 -16.64
N VAL A 92 -2.56 -2.10 -16.95
CA VAL A 92 -3.49 -2.93 -16.15
C VAL A 92 -2.90 -4.32 -15.87
N ARG A 93 -2.12 -4.85 -16.82
CA ARG A 93 -1.39 -6.11 -16.67
C ARG A 93 -0.29 -6.04 -15.61
N ALA A 94 0.59 -5.03 -15.67
CA ALA A 94 1.66 -4.86 -14.69
C ALA A 94 1.10 -4.61 -13.28
N ALA A 95 0.05 -3.80 -13.17
CA ALA A 95 -0.68 -3.61 -11.92
C ALA A 95 -1.26 -4.92 -11.37
N SER A 96 -1.87 -5.74 -12.23
CA SER A 96 -2.44 -7.03 -11.83
C SER A 96 -1.37 -8.01 -11.35
N GLU A 97 -0.25 -8.10 -12.06
CA GLU A 97 0.86 -8.98 -11.66
C GLU A 97 1.48 -8.55 -10.31
N LEU A 98 1.57 -7.25 -10.06
CA LEU A 98 2.04 -6.69 -8.80
C LEU A 98 1.05 -6.95 -7.65
N LEU A 99 -0.25 -6.78 -7.88
CA LEU A 99 -1.30 -6.95 -6.86
C LEU A 99 -1.54 -8.43 -6.50
N TYR A 100 -1.50 -9.32 -7.50
CA TYR A 100 -1.75 -10.76 -7.28
C TYR A 100 -0.47 -11.50 -6.89
N PHE A 101 0.66 -11.22 -7.56
CA PHE A 101 1.89 -11.99 -7.38
C PHE A 101 2.99 -11.24 -6.64
N GLY A 102 2.85 -9.93 -6.39
CA GLY A 102 3.84 -9.15 -5.62
C GLY A 102 5.19 -9.02 -6.33
N ARG A 103 5.23 -9.14 -7.66
CA ARG A 103 6.45 -9.10 -8.48
C ARG A 103 6.73 -7.65 -8.90
N SER A 104 7.85 -7.10 -8.42
CA SER A 104 8.43 -5.81 -8.84
C SER A 104 9.33 -5.97 -10.05
#